data_AF-A0A413RJT5-F1
#
_entry.id   AF-A0A413RJT5-F1
#
_cell.length_a   1.000
_cell.length_b   1.000
_cell.length_c   1.000
_cell.angle_alpha   90.00
_cell.angle_beta   90.00
_cell.angle_gamma   90.00
#
_symmetry.space_group_name_H-M   'P 1'
#
loop_
_entity.id
_entity.type
_entity.pdbx_description
1 polymer ?
#
loop_
_entity_poly.entity_id
_entity_poly.type
_entity_poly.pdbx_seq_one_letter_code
_entity_poly.pdbx_strand_id
1 'polypeptide(L)'
;MPSRSRLHLSRVASVVAAALVLTGLATAPASGASSAVTARLTGPATINPLQTTTLTATYTKNGTPVAHATLKLQKHSPTGWRTVRTFPVRAGSGTYTLAPNGNTSYRVANHDGSEVSSILRVAVASTYVHAAVAGKSSVAAGAATTLSAWYVKGGAPVPTAVLTLQRKAGSSWVSARTVTIVHGRGTTTVTPSVTANYRLVNHDGSRISPTATVRVVSGPSSFNVTGSGYGHGVGMSQYGAYAMALAGSTAAGVLEHYYTGADVATRTTKKTVAVQILGPEPYRFKGYADTATSATFTVSAGLWRVRTQDGSAAFEGTASQPVALKVVGTQVRATQGSRTLSAARIRLFWSGTDAWHSTATKAVASISGAQGAYRHGELTATVIGGKLNVVNELLLNTDYLYGIAEMPSSWGSGKGTHALAAQAIAARSYALTKTGTRKAGCDCHLVDDVRDQNFTGWKKESEGSGAQWGKLWVAAVDRTVTSAASAQVLTYKGAAIATHYYSASGGGTGNSEDVWSSTIPWERSVSDPWSLRAPGNPNKAWTATLSQSSARRIFGLNDVLSIKIAQKWPGGQLRTLVATAPDGTTRIVTGKADAMRAELGLKAAWVTSIS
;
A
#
# COMPACT_ATOMS: atom_id res chain seq x y z
N MET A 1 61.05 27.22 5.80
CA MET A 1 59.67 27.73 5.68
C MET A 1 58.88 26.72 4.86
N PRO A 2 57.76 26.18 5.36
CA PRO A 2 56.47 26.89 5.31
C PRO A 2 55.62 26.75 6.60
N SER A 3 54.59 27.58 6.76
CA SER A 3 53.76 27.61 7.98
C SER A 3 52.25 27.59 7.69
N ARG A 4 51.54 26.81 8.53
CA ARG A 4 50.24 27.08 9.20
C ARG A 4 48.96 27.06 8.35
N SER A 5 47.84 26.42 8.72
CA SER A 5 47.41 25.79 9.99
C SER A 5 46.34 24.73 9.72
N ARG A 6 46.32 23.63 10.49
CA ARG A 6 45.23 22.63 10.55
C ARG A 6 44.51 22.72 11.89
N LEU A 7 43.21 22.49 11.88
CA LEU A 7 42.33 22.39 13.05
C LEU A 7 41.68 21.00 13.04
N HIS A 8 41.95 20.15 14.04
CA HIS A 8 41.01 19.10 14.45
C HIS A 8 41.27 18.55 15.87
N LEU A 9 40.17 18.57 16.63
CA LEU A 9 39.64 17.61 17.60
C LEU A 9 40.31 17.27 18.96
N SER A 10 39.39 17.21 19.94
CA SER A 10 39.27 16.26 21.08
C SER A 10 40.20 16.46 22.29
N ARG A 11 39.87 16.17 23.55
CA ARG A 11 38.65 15.88 24.36
C ARG A 11 39.17 15.83 25.82
N VAL A 12 38.34 16.24 26.78
CA VAL A 12 38.15 15.63 28.15
C VAL A 12 39.16 15.89 29.31
N ALA A 13 38.56 16.29 30.44
CA ALA A 13 38.85 16.09 31.89
C ALA A 13 40.19 16.63 32.48
N SER A 14 40.17 17.60 33.40
CA SER A 14 39.88 17.55 34.87
C SER A 14 41.17 17.49 35.70
N VAL A 15 41.19 18.22 36.83
CA VAL A 15 42.06 18.19 38.04
C VAL A 15 42.29 19.65 38.49
N VAL A 16 41.55 20.16 39.48
CA VAL A 16 41.85 20.17 40.94
C VAL A 16 43.22 20.79 41.27
N ALA A 17 43.20 21.96 41.90
CA ALA A 17 44.25 22.39 42.82
C ALA A 17 43.62 23.26 43.93
N ALA A 18 43.76 22.78 45.15
CA ALA A 18 43.38 23.42 46.39
C ALA A 18 44.36 24.56 46.74
N ALA A 19 43.88 25.59 47.43
CA ALA A 19 44.73 26.43 48.26
C ALA A 19 43.99 26.81 49.54
N LEU A 20 44.75 26.73 50.62
CA LEU A 20 44.40 26.56 52.02
C LEU A 20 44.00 27.89 52.68
N VAL A 21 43.20 27.75 53.72
CA VAL A 21 42.70 28.75 54.66
C VAL A 21 43.83 29.47 55.40
N LEU A 22 43.72 30.79 55.57
CA LEU A 22 44.23 31.49 56.75
C LEU A 22 43.20 32.52 57.24
N THR A 23 42.83 32.38 58.51
CA THR A 23 41.89 33.19 59.28
C THR A 23 42.52 34.53 59.69
N GLY A 24 41.76 35.62 59.56
CA GLY A 24 42.05 36.92 60.18
C GLY A 24 40.75 37.69 60.34
N LEU A 25 40.39 37.98 61.59
CA LEU A 25 39.16 38.68 61.98
C LEU A 25 39.02 40.02 61.26
N ALA A 26 37.85 40.26 60.67
CA ALA A 26 37.39 41.60 60.32
C ALA A 26 35.96 41.79 60.85
N THR A 27 35.86 42.80 61.70
CA THR A 27 34.67 43.36 62.33
C THR A 27 33.53 43.59 61.33
N ALA A 28 32.33 43.16 61.71
CA ALA A 28 31.10 43.48 61.02
C ALA A 28 30.84 45.00 61.00
N PRO A 29 30.41 45.58 59.87
CA PRO A 29 29.53 46.73 59.90
C PRO A 29 28.08 46.20 59.95
N ALA A 30 27.39 46.53 61.04
CA ALA A 30 25.95 46.51 61.06
C ALA A 30 25.43 47.57 60.06
N SER A 31 24.75 47.13 59.02
CA SER A 31 23.83 47.95 58.24
C SER A 31 22.62 47.10 57.88
N GLY A 32 21.42 47.62 58.16
CA GLY A 32 20.18 46.85 58.24
C GLY A 32 19.85 46.08 56.96
N ALA A 33 20.02 44.76 56.99
CA ALA A 33 19.52 43.85 55.98
C ALA A 33 18.08 43.46 56.34
N SER A 34 17.11 44.15 55.75
CA SER A 34 15.70 43.76 55.81
C SER A 34 15.47 42.52 54.93
N SER A 35 14.43 41.73 55.24
CA SER A 35 13.98 40.73 54.26
C SER A 35 13.34 41.51 53.09
N ALA A 36 13.23 40.90 51.91
CA ALA A 36 12.64 41.57 50.76
C ALA A 36 11.75 40.63 49.98
N VAL A 37 10.48 41.01 49.86
CA VAL A 37 9.55 40.45 48.89
C VAL A 37 9.52 41.34 47.66
N THR A 38 9.90 40.81 46.50
CA THR A 38 9.73 41.53 45.23
C THR A 38 8.80 40.76 44.32
N ALA A 39 8.11 41.47 43.43
CA ALA A 39 7.29 40.84 42.41
C ALA A 39 7.32 41.67 41.14
N ARG A 40 7.21 40.99 40.00
CA ARG A 40 7.05 41.63 38.68
C ARG A 40 6.07 40.83 37.84
N LEU A 41 5.40 41.51 36.91
CA LEU A 41 4.67 40.82 35.86
C LEU A 41 5.70 40.26 34.88
N THR A 42 5.66 38.95 34.66
CA THR A 42 6.43 38.25 33.63
C THR A 42 5.59 37.96 32.39
N GLY A 43 4.26 38.06 32.50
CA GLY A 43 3.34 38.21 31.37
C GLY A 43 2.98 39.68 31.08
N PRO A 44 2.09 39.93 30.10
CA PRO A 44 1.68 41.28 29.72
C PRO A 44 0.94 42.01 30.86
N ALA A 45 1.19 43.31 30.99
CA ALA A 45 0.52 44.18 31.97
C ALA A 45 -0.90 44.59 31.57
N THR A 46 -1.24 44.45 30.28
CA THR A 46 -2.58 44.65 29.74
C THR A 46 -3.04 43.36 29.09
N ILE A 47 -4.19 42.84 29.50
CA ILE A 47 -4.78 41.62 28.95
C ILE A 47 -6.19 41.87 28.41
N ASN A 48 -6.66 41.02 27.50
CA ASN A 48 -8.06 41.04 27.12
C ASN A 48 -8.91 40.32 28.19
N PRO A 49 -10.23 40.60 28.27
CA PRO A 49 -11.14 39.87 29.13
C PRO A 49 -10.99 38.35 29.01
N LEU A 50 -11.01 37.64 30.14
CA LEU A 50 -10.83 36.18 30.27
C LEU A 50 -9.44 35.63 29.91
N GLN A 51 -8.48 36.47 29.50
CA GLN A 51 -7.08 36.06 29.41
C GLN A 51 -6.42 36.09 30.80
N THR A 52 -5.26 35.46 30.89
CA THR A 52 -4.45 35.45 32.11
C THR A 52 -3.10 36.11 31.86
N THR A 53 -2.51 36.68 32.91
CA THR A 53 -1.11 37.11 32.92
C THR A 53 -0.36 36.40 34.04
N THR A 54 0.97 36.40 33.99
CA THR A 54 1.79 35.72 35.01
C THR A 54 2.59 36.76 35.77
N LEU A 55 2.68 36.58 37.09
CA LEU A 55 3.65 37.27 37.92
C LEU A 55 4.72 36.29 38.41
N THR A 56 5.92 36.80 38.62
CA THR A 56 6.99 36.13 39.33
C THR A 56 7.32 36.93 40.58
N ALA A 57 7.35 36.26 41.72
CA ALA A 57 7.73 36.84 42.99
C ALA A 57 9.02 36.19 43.51
N THR A 58 9.85 36.99 44.16
CA THR A 58 11.03 36.52 44.86
C THR A 58 10.94 36.87 46.34
N TYR A 59 11.54 36.03 47.17
CA TYR A 59 11.65 36.27 48.60
C TYR A 59 13.06 35.96 49.10
N THR A 60 13.70 36.98 49.66
CA THR A 60 15.02 36.88 50.28
C THR A 60 14.96 37.29 51.74
N LYS A 61 15.78 36.67 52.59
CA LYS A 61 16.01 37.05 53.98
C LYS A 61 17.49 37.31 54.14
N ASN A 62 17.85 38.52 54.60
CA ASN A 62 19.25 38.96 54.71
C ASN A 62 20.03 38.79 53.38
N GLY A 63 19.41 39.15 52.25
CA GLY A 63 20.01 38.98 50.92
C GLY A 63 20.06 37.55 50.38
N THR A 64 19.66 36.53 51.15
CA THR A 64 19.71 35.12 50.74
C THR A 64 18.33 34.61 50.31
N PRO A 65 18.19 33.90 49.18
CA PRO A 65 16.93 33.27 48.75
C PRO A 65 16.35 32.33 49.80
N VAL A 66 15.06 32.50 50.14
CA VAL A 66 14.41 31.60 51.10
C VAL A 66 14.09 30.26 50.43
N ALA A 67 14.69 29.17 50.93
CA ALA A 67 14.60 27.85 50.31
C ALA A 67 13.16 27.35 50.09
N HIS A 68 12.29 27.57 51.09
CA HIS A 68 10.87 27.26 51.03
C HIS A 68 10.07 28.32 51.78
N ALA A 69 9.12 28.98 51.11
CA ALA A 69 8.22 29.93 51.74
C ALA A 69 6.84 29.89 51.08
N THR A 70 5.85 30.45 51.78
CA THR A 70 4.52 30.73 51.22
C THR A 70 4.31 32.23 51.19
N LEU A 71 4.05 32.78 50.01
CA LEU A 71 3.73 34.20 49.84
C LEU A 71 2.22 34.38 49.68
N LYS A 72 1.72 35.54 50.12
CA LYS A 72 0.33 35.98 50.01
C LYS A 72 0.17 36.87 48.79
N LEU A 73 -0.58 36.43 47.77
CA LEU A 73 -1.05 37.32 46.72
C LEU A 73 -2.18 38.17 47.26
N GLN A 74 -1.99 39.48 47.23
CA GLN A 74 -2.98 40.46 47.65
C GLN A 74 -3.55 41.21 46.44
N LYS A 75 -4.86 41.41 46.45
CA LYS A 75 -5.61 42.21 45.48
C LYS A 75 -6.12 43.47 46.15
N HIS A 76 -5.99 44.61 45.49
CA HIS A 76 -6.53 45.87 45.97
C HIS A 76 -8.05 45.90 45.79
N SER A 77 -8.76 46.31 46.83
CA SER A 77 -10.22 46.50 46.87
C SER A 77 -10.54 47.91 47.41
N PRO A 78 -11.79 48.40 47.33
CA PRO A 78 -12.17 49.68 47.95
C PRO A 78 -11.89 49.74 49.46
N THR A 79 -11.92 48.59 50.15
CA THR A 79 -11.62 48.45 51.59
C THR A 79 -10.13 48.20 51.88
N GLY A 80 -9.24 48.38 50.90
CA GLY A 80 -7.80 48.12 51.02
C GLY A 80 -7.35 46.77 50.44
N TRP A 81 -6.13 46.35 50.79
CA TRP A 81 -5.49 45.14 50.27
C TRP A 81 -6.03 43.88 50.96
N ARG A 82 -6.51 42.91 50.17
CA ARG A 82 -6.98 41.61 50.67
C ARG A 82 -6.17 40.47 50.07
N THR A 83 -5.77 39.51 50.90
CA THR A 83 -5.16 38.26 50.42
C THR A 83 -6.21 37.46 49.65
N VAL A 84 -5.96 37.23 48.37
CA VAL A 84 -6.86 36.46 47.48
C VAL A 84 -6.35 35.05 47.22
N ARG A 85 -5.05 34.81 47.44
CA ARG A 85 -4.45 33.48 47.36
C ARG A 85 -3.13 33.46 48.10
N THR A 86 -2.66 32.26 48.46
CA THR A 86 -1.27 31.99 48.79
C THR A 86 -0.64 31.11 47.73
N PHE A 87 0.67 31.24 47.51
CA PHE A 87 1.41 30.39 46.58
C PHE A 87 2.83 30.10 47.07
N PRO A 88 3.39 28.91 46.78
CA PRO A 88 4.70 28.53 47.26
C PRO A 88 5.81 29.20 46.47
N VAL A 89 6.91 29.45 47.18
CA VAL A 89 8.20 29.90 46.65
C VAL A 89 9.22 28.81 46.99
N ARG A 90 10.01 28.40 46.00
CA ARG A 90 11.09 27.41 46.14
C ARG A 90 12.39 28.04 45.65
N ALA A 91 13.46 27.86 46.41
CA ALA A 91 14.75 28.52 46.17
C ALA A 91 14.61 30.04 45.94
N GLY A 92 13.75 30.68 46.74
CA GLY A 92 13.50 32.12 46.72
C GLY A 92 12.72 32.67 45.51
N SER A 93 12.16 31.83 44.63
CA SER A 93 11.28 32.27 43.54
C SER A 93 9.98 31.46 43.43
N GLY A 94 8.89 32.10 43.00
CA GLY A 94 7.60 31.47 42.72
C GLY A 94 6.79 32.24 41.68
N THR A 95 5.93 31.55 40.95
CA THR A 95 5.06 32.16 39.92
C THR A 95 3.59 31.99 40.27
N TYR A 96 2.77 32.93 39.81
CA TYR A 96 1.32 32.84 39.94
C TYR A 96 0.61 33.40 38.71
N THR A 97 -0.44 32.70 38.28
CA THR A 97 -1.28 33.10 37.14
C THR A 97 -2.45 33.96 37.61
N LEU A 98 -2.51 35.20 37.14
CA LEU A 98 -3.56 36.17 37.42
C LEU A 98 -4.64 36.12 36.33
N ALA A 99 -5.90 36.05 36.75
CA ALA A 99 -7.09 36.11 35.89
C ALA A 99 -8.07 37.22 36.36
N PRO A 100 -7.70 38.51 36.27
CA PRO A 100 -8.58 39.59 36.71
C PRO A 100 -9.77 39.78 35.76
N ASN A 101 -10.95 40.05 36.33
CA ASN A 101 -12.17 40.39 35.58
C ASN A 101 -12.29 41.89 35.24
N GLY A 102 -11.25 42.68 35.50
CA GLY A 102 -11.21 44.13 35.32
C GLY A 102 -9.86 44.70 35.77
N ASN A 103 -9.61 46.00 35.54
CA ASN A 103 -8.37 46.65 36.00
C ASN A 103 -8.15 46.38 37.49
N THR A 104 -7.04 45.71 37.80
CA THR A 104 -6.77 45.24 39.16
C THR A 104 -5.33 45.52 39.53
N SER A 105 -5.13 46.05 40.74
CA SER A 105 -3.80 46.16 41.35
C SER A 105 -3.55 44.97 42.27
N TYR A 106 -2.39 44.34 42.10
CA TYR A 106 -1.90 43.23 42.89
C TYR A 106 -0.62 43.64 43.63
N ARG A 107 -0.32 42.98 44.73
CA ARG A 107 1.00 42.96 45.37
C ARG A 107 1.21 41.60 46.02
N VAL A 108 2.45 41.27 46.33
CA VAL A 108 2.81 40.03 47.02
C VAL A 108 3.33 40.38 48.40
N ALA A 109 2.86 39.69 49.43
CA ALA A 109 3.31 39.86 50.81
C ALA A 109 3.95 38.57 51.33
N ASN A 110 4.85 38.69 52.29
CA ASN A 110 5.34 37.55 53.07
C ASN A 110 4.23 36.99 54.00
N HIS A 111 4.56 35.91 54.71
CA HIS A 111 3.58 35.13 55.49
C HIS A 111 2.89 35.92 56.62
N ASP A 112 3.60 36.84 57.27
CA ASP A 112 3.16 37.72 58.35
C ASP A 112 2.69 39.09 57.85
N GLY A 113 3.00 39.44 56.59
CA GLY A 113 2.58 40.70 55.96
C GLY A 113 3.44 41.90 56.32
N SER A 114 4.56 41.68 57.02
CA SER A 114 5.54 42.71 57.40
C SER A 114 6.28 43.29 56.19
N GLU A 115 6.34 42.55 55.08
CA GLU A 115 6.96 42.99 53.83
C GLU A 115 6.05 42.75 52.64
N VAL A 116 6.05 43.72 51.73
CA VAL A 116 5.23 43.71 50.52
C VAL A 116 6.05 44.14 49.31
N SER A 117 5.74 43.55 48.16
CA SER A 117 6.28 43.98 46.88
C SER A 117 5.75 45.34 46.46
N SER A 118 6.36 45.89 45.40
CA SER A 118 5.75 46.95 44.61
C SER A 118 4.38 46.53 44.04
N ILE A 119 3.56 47.53 43.70
CA ILE A 119 2.23 47.32 43.14
C ILE A 119 2.33 46.91 41.68
N LEU A 120 1.72 45.78 41.34
CA LEU A 120 1.57 45.27 39.99
C LEU A 120 0.19 45.64 39.46
N ARG A 121 0.13 46.52 38.46
CA ARG A 121 -1.13 46.88 37.81
C ARG A 121 -1.37 45.98 36.61
N VAL A 122 -2.48 45.25 36.63
CA VAL A 122 -2.97 44.50 35.47
C VAL A 122 -4.20 45.21 34.93
N ALA A 123 -4.07 45.80 33.74
CA ALA A 123 -5.19 46.37 33.02
C ALA A 123 -5.93 45.28 32.24
N VAL A 124 -7.25 45.34 32.22
CA VAL A 124 -8.11 44.50 31.38
C VAL A 124 -8.80 45.42 30.38
N ALA A 125 -8.67 45.13 29.10
CA ALA A 125 -9.29 45.93 28.05
C ALA A 125 -10.80 46.06 28.29
N SER A 126 -11.33 47.29 28.27
CA SER A 126 -12.74 47.56 28.59
C SER A 126 -13.71 47.07 27.51
N THR A 127 -13.27 46.94 26.26
CA THR A 127 -14.09 46.38 25.17
C THR A 127 -13.23 45.48 24.29
N TYR A 128 -13.69 44.26 24.03
CA TYR A 128 -12.95 43.24 23.29
C TYR A 128 -13.87 42.44 22.37
N VAL A 129 -13.53 42.40 21.08
CA VAL A 129 -14.15 41.53 20.08
C VAL A 129 -13.11 40.50 19.66
N HIS A 130 -13.47 39.23 19.64
CA HIS A 130 -12.55 38.15 19.26
C HIS A 130 -13.18 37.20 18.26
N ALA A 131 -12.41 36.86 17.24
CA ALA A 131 -12.71 35.81 16.28
C ALA A 131 -11.61 34.76 16.37
N ALA A 132 -11.98 33.50 16.55
CA ALA A 132 -11.05 32.38 16.49
C ALA A 132 -11.67 31.21 15.74
N VAL A 133 -10.85 30.46 15.02
CA VAL A 133 -11.31 29.19 14.43
C VAL A 133 -11.57 28.21 15.57
N ALA A 134 -12.82 27.80 15.72
CA ALA A 134 -13.26 26.82 16.72
C ALA A 134 -13.35 25.40 16.13
N GLY A 135 -13.56 25.30 14.81
CA GLY A 135 -13.46 24.06 14.07
C GLY A 135 -12.03 23.79 13.58
N LYS A 136 -11.92 23.16 12.41
CA LYS A 136 -10.63 22.84 11.78
C LYS A 136 -10.02 24.10 11.15
N SER A 137 -8.75 24.36 11.44
CA SER A 137 -7.99 25.51 10.91
C SER A 137 -7.48 25.31 9.48
N SER A 138 -7.46 24.07 9.00
CA SER A 138 -7.23 23.68 7.61
C SER A 138 -8.42 22.88 7.10
N VAL A 139 -8.91 23.19 5.90
CA VAL A 139 -10.04 22.51 5.27
C VAL A 139 -9.83 22.34 3.76
N ALA A 140 -10.57 21.42 3.14
CA ALA A 140 -10.66 21.35 1.68
C ALA A 140 -11.44 22.55 1.11
N ALA A 141 -11.23 22.85 -0.17
CA ALA A 141 -11.96 23.93 -0.84
C ALA A 141 -13.48 23.69 -0.76
N GLY A 142 -14.22 24.67 -0.26
CA GLY A 142 -15.67 24.61 -0.09
C GLY A 142 -16.14 23.85 1.16
N ALA A 143 -15.25 23.20 1.91
CA ALA A 143 -15.62 22.52 3.14
C ALA A 143 -15.92 23.51 4.27
N ALA A 144 -16.89 23.15 5.12
CA ALA A 144 -17.34 23.96 6.22
C ALA A 144 -16.37 23.91 7.42
N THR A 145 -16.14 25.06 8.06
CA THR A 145 -15.52 25.14 9.40
C THR A 145 -16.21 26.21 10.24
N THR A 146 -16.03 26.14 11.55
CA THR A 146 -16.70 27.00 12.51
C THR A 146 -15.73 28.05 13.06
N LEU A 147 -16.18 29.30 13.06
CA LEU A 147 -15.54 30.41 13.78
C LEU A 147 -16.33 30.65 15.07
N SER A 148 -15.62 30.81 16.17
CA SER A 148 -16.16 31.34 17.42
C SER A 148 -16.04 32.86 17.43
N ALA A 149 -17.05 33.48 18.03
CA ALA A 149 -17.17 34.91 18.20
C ALA A 149 -17.35 35.22 19.69
N TRP A 150 -16.63 36.22 20.17
CA TRP A 150 -16.74 36.68 21.55
C TRP A 150 -16.85 38.20 21.57
N TYR A 151 -17.75 38.72 22.40
CA TYR A 151 -17.88 40.16 22.60
C TYR A 151 -18.07 40.50 24.08
N VAL A 152 -17.17 41.36 24.56
CA VAL A 152 -17.17 41.91 25.91
C VAL A 152 -17.15 43.43 25.80
N LYS A 153 -17.99 44.11 26.60
CA LYS A 153 -18.07 45.58 26.69
C LYS A 153 -18.17 45.99 28.15
N GLY A 154 -17.42 47.01 28.55
CA GLY A 154 -17.28 47.41 29.95
C GLY A 154 -16.66 46.33 30.86
N GLY A 155 -15.88 45.40 30.30
CA GLY A 155 -15.32 44.26 31.04
C GLY A 155 -16.30 43.10 31.31
N ALA A 156 -17.56 43.18 30.86
CA ALA A 156 -18.56 42.12 31.02
C ALA A 156 -19.03 41.54 29.66
N PRO A 157 -19.38 40.23 29.59
CA PRO A 157 -20.00 39.63 28.41
C PRO A 157 -21.25 40.39 28.00
N VAL A 158 -21.37 40.74 26.71
CA VAL A 158 -22.57 41.47 26.25
C VAL A 158 -23.78 40.51 26.25
N PRO A 159 -24.90 40.85 26.90
CA PRO A 159 -26.06 39.95 26.98
C PRO A 159 -26.55 39.49 25.61
N THR A 160 -26.70 40.44 24.68
CA THR A 160 -27.04 40.20 23.28
C THR A 160 -26.34 41.20 22.38
N ALA A 161 -25.79 40.76 21.26
CA ALA A 161 -25.25 41.65 20.23
C ALA A 161 -25.26 41.01 18.85
N VAL A 162 -25.12 41.82 17.80
CA VAL A 162 -24.88 41.36 16.44
C VAL A 162 -23.53 41.88 15.98
N LEU A 163 -22.63 40.99 15.60
CA LEU A 163 -21.34 41.33 15.00
C LEU A 163 -21.39 41.09 13.49
N THR A 164 -20.63 41.88 12.73
CA THR A 164 -20.43 41.64 11.30
C THR A 164 -19.16 40.82 11.11
N LEU A 165 -19.31 39.61 10.58
CA LEU A 165 -18.20 38.83 10.05
C LEU A 165 -17.76 39.44 8.72
N GLN A 166 -16.50 39.84 8.64
CA GLN A 166 -15.87 40.29 7.40
C GLN A 166 -14.88 39.24 6.90
N ARG A 167 -14.74 39.13 5.58
CA ARG A 167 -13.71 38.34 4.89
C ARG A 167 -12.76 39.28 4.16
N LYS A 168 -11.47 38.97 4.15
CA LYS A 168 -10.48 39.72 3.36
C LYS A 168 -10.62 39.36 1.87
N ALA A 169 -10.78 40.38 1.02
CA ALA A 169 -10.85 40.28 -0.44
C ALA A 169 -9.84 41.28 -1.06
N GLY A 170 -8.73 40.77 -1.59
CA GLY A 170 -7.60 41.60 -1.99
C GLY A 170 -7.01 42.38 -0.80
N SER A 171 -6.90 43.70 -0.95
CA SER A 171 -6.46 44.62 0.12
C SER A 171 -7.59 45.02 1.08
N SER A 172 -8.85 44.73 0.74
CA SER A 172 -10.03 45.24 1.46
C SER A 172 -10.74 44.17 2.29
N TRP A 173 -11.56 44.61 3.25
CA TRP A 173 -12.42 43.73 4.05
C TRP A 173 -13.87 43.92 3.62
N VAL A 174 -14.54 42.83 3.25
CA VAL A 174 -15.93 42.83 2.81
C VAL A 174 -16.82 42.11 3.82
N SER A 175 -18.02 42.62 4.05
CA SER A 175 -19.01 41.99 4.91
C SER A 175 -19.45 40.65 4.31
N ALA A 176 -19.35 39.58 5.10
CA ALA A 176 -19.72 38.23 4.69
C ALA A 176 -21.08 37.82 5.25
N ARG A 177 -21.33 38.07 6.55
CA ARG A 177 -22.61 37.81 7.24
C ARG A 177 -22.59 38.41 8.65
N THR A 178 -23.72 38.36 9.34
CA THR A 178 -23.81 38.69 10.76
C THR A 178 -23.66 37.46 11.65
N VAL A 179 -23.20 37.67 12.88
CA VAL A 179 -23.06 36.65 13.93
C VAL A 179 -23.77 37.14 15.18
N THR A 180 -24.79 36.41 15.60
CA THR A 180 -25.51 36.69 16.84
C THR A 180 -24.68 36.24 18.03
N ILE A 181 -24.56 37.13 19.01
CA ILE A 181 -23.89 36.92 20.28
C ILE A 181 -24.95 36.86 21.38
N VAL A 182 -24.91 35.82 22.19
CA VAL A 182 -25.75 35.64 23.39
C VAL A 182 -24.82 35.36 24.56
N HIS A 183 -24.98 36.09 25.66
CA HIS A 183 -24.11 36.05 26.84
C HIS A 183 -22.61 36.11 26.48
N GLY A 184 -22.28 37.01 25.55
CA GLY A 184 -20.92 37.28 25.07
C GLY A 184 -20.32 36.25 24.13
N ARG A 185 -21.06 35.19 23.73
CA ARG A 185 -20.57 34.16 22.80
C ARG A 185 -21.47 33.98 21.58
N GLY A 186 -20.86 33.58 20.47
CA GLY A 186 -21.56 33.13 19.27
C GLY A 186 -20.67 32.25 18.40
N THR A 187 -21.26 31.62 17.39
CA THR A 187 -20.52 30.84 16.39
C THR A 187 -21.09 31.06 15.01
N THR A 188 -20.26 30.92 13.99
CA THR A 188 -20.70 30.95 12.59
C THR A 188 -19.91 29.96 11.75
N THR A 189 -20.56 29.38 10.75
CA THR A 189 -19.93 28.49 9.78
C THR A 189 -19.48 29.27 8.56
N VAL A 190 -18.31 28.91 8.01
CA VAL A 190 -17.75 29.44 6.76
C VAL A 190 -17.30 28.30 5.85
N THR A 191 -17.41 28.50 4.53
CA THR A 191 -17.06 27.50 3.48
C THR A 191 -16.09 28.10 2.46
N PRO A 192 -14.81 28.34 2.82
CA PRO A 192 -13.86 29.02 1.95
C PRO A 192 -13.44 28.15 0.75
N SER A 193 -13.39 28.73 -0.44
CA SER A 193 -12.83 28.09 -1.66
C SER A 193 -11.31 28.28 -1.82
N VAL A 194 -10.74 29.28 -1.14
CA VAL A 194 -9.30 29.57 -1.05
C VAL A 194 -8.96 30.01 0.37
N THR A 195 -7.68 29.93 0.77
CA THR A 195 -7.23 30.38 2.09
C THR A 195 -7.77 31.78 2.38
N ALA A 196 -8.52 31.91 3.48
CA ALA A 196 -9.30 33.10 3.76
C ALA A 196 -9.04 33.62 5.18
N ASN A 197 -9.01 34.94 5.27
CA ASN A 197 -8.87 35.66 6.52
C ASN A 197 -10.22 36.25 6.91
N TYR A 198 -10.62 36.04 8.15
CA TYR A 198 -11.87 36.51 8.72
C TYR A 198 -11.60 37.40 9.93
N ARG A 199 -12.47 38.39 10.15
CA ARG A 199 -12.50 39.18 11.38
C ARG A 199 -13.92 39.53 11.73
N LEU A 200 -14.16 39.84 12.99
CA LEU A 200 -15.43 40.34 13.48
C LEU A 200 -15.33 41.83 13.76
N VAL A 201 -16.38 42.55 13.41
CA VAL A 201 -16.53 43.98 13.65
C VAL A 201 -17.84 44.20 14.39
N ASN A 202 -17.84 45.06 15.40
CA ASN A 202 -19.07 45.45 16.07
C ASN A 202 -19.90 46.43 15.21
N HIS A 203 -21.15 46.67 15.60
CA HIS A 203 -22.12 47.45 14.80
C HIS A 203 -21.62 48.84 14.37
N ASP A 204 -20.86 49.53 15.20
CA ASP A 204 -20.36 50.89 14.93
C ASP A 204 -18.95 50.94 14.31
N GLY A 205 -18.33 49.78 14.03
CA GLY A 205 -16.98 49.71 13.46
C GLY A 205 -15.83 50.04 14.42
N SER A 206 -16.12 50.46 15.66
CA SER A 206 -15.12 50.96 16.61
C SER A 206 -14.23 49.86 17.22
N ARG A 207 -14.60 48.58 17.07
CA ARG A 207 -13.82 47.44 17.56
C ARG A 207 -13.77 46.32 16.54
N ILE A 208 -12.56 45.86 16.28
CA ILE A 208 -12.23 44.85 15.28
C ILE A 208 -11.44 43.73 15.97
N SER A 209 -11.82 42.48 15.72
CA SER A 209 -11.08 41.34 16.26
C SER A 209 -9.72 41.15 15.59
N PRO A 210 -8.81 40.38 16.22
CA PRO A 210 -7.72 39.75 15.50
C PRO A 210 -8.25 38.93 14.30
N THR A 211 -7.38 38.70 13.32
CA THR A 211 -7.72 37.92 12.14
C THR A 211 -7.70 36.42 12.45
N ALA A 212 -8.78 35.72 12.12
CA ALA A 212 -8.85 34.27 12.09
C ALA A 212 -8.57 33.78 10.65
N THR A 213 -7.49 33.03 10.45
CA THR A 213 -7.15 32.44 9.15
C THR A 213 -7.67 31.02 9.05
N VAL A 214 -8.43 30.73 7.99
CA VAL A 214 -8.78 29.36 7.59
C VAL A 214 -7.96 29.02 6.35
N ARG A 215 -7.09 28.02 6.47
CA ARG A 215 -6.26 27.55 5.36
C ARG A 215 -7.07 26.59 4.50
N VAL A 216 -7.10 26.85 3.19
CA VAL A 216 -7.62 25.88 2.23
C VAL A 216 -6.43 25.10 1.69
N VAL A 217 -6.44 23.80 1.93
CA VAL A 217 -5.40 22.86 1.49
C VAL A 217 -6.07 21.87 0.56
N SER A 218 -5.37 21.49 -0.50
CA SER A 218 -5.80 20.44 -1.42
C SER A 218 -4.73 19.36 -1.51
N GLY A 219 -5.17 18.13 -1.72
CA GLY A 219 -4.28 17.04 -2.02
C GLY A 219 -3.63 17.16 -3.39
N PRO A 220 -2.56 16.40 -3.66
CA PRO A 220 -1.93 16.40 -4.97
C PRO A 220 -2.88 15.80 -6.03
N SER A 221 -2.61 16.06 -7.30
CA SER A 221 -3.37 15.46 -8.41
C SER A 221 -3.15 13.94 -8.54
N SER A 222 -2.03 13.45 -8.00
CA SER A 222 -1.67 12.03 -7.92
C SER A 222 -0.58 11.80 -6.86
N PHE A 223 -0.39 10.54 -6.48
CA PHE A 223 0.68 10.08 -5.61
C PHE A 223 1.66 9.21 -6.40
N ASN A 224 2.95 9.40 -6.16
CA ASN A 224 3.98 8.50 -6.66
C ASN A 224 4.10 7.31 -5.71
N VAL A 225 3.94 6.11 -6.24
CA VAL A 225 4.08 4.84 -5.52
C VAL A 225 5.36 4.18 -5.99
N THR A 226 6.26 3.85 -5.07
CA THR A 226 7.46 3.07 -5.38
C THR A 226 7.37 1.69 -4.76
N GLY A 227 7.90 0.69 -5.47
CA GLY A 227 7.85 -0.70 -5.00
C GLY A 227 8.76 -1.62 -5.77
N SER A 228 8.60 -2.92 -5.54
CA SER A 228 9.35 -3.99 -6.19
C SER A 228 8.48 -5.24 -6.38
N GLY A 229 9.00 -6.23 -7.11
CA GLY A 229 8.30 -7.47 -7.43
C GLY A 229 7.22 -7.31 -8.51
N TYR A 230 6.71 -8.45 -8.96
CA TYR A 230 5.63 -8.56 -9.93
C TYR A 230 4.85 -9.87 -9.74
N GLY A 231 3.55 -9.76 -9.48
CA GLY A 231 2.65 -10.90 -9.23
C GLY A 231 2.11 -10.94 -7.80
N HIS A 232 1.40 -12.04 -7.48
CA HIS A 232 0.66 -12.23 -6.22
C HIS A 232 1.57 -12.46 -5.01
N GLY A 233 2.68 -13.17 -5.21
CA GLY A 233 3.77 -13.31 -4.24
C GLY A 233 3.83 -14.60 -3.43
N VAL A 234 2.97 -15.57 -3.72
CA VAL A 234 2.93 -16.86 -3.02
C VAL A 234 3.72 -17.93 -3.78
N GLY A 235 4.45 -18.78 -3.07
CA GLY A 235 5.24 -19.88 -3.66
C GLY A 235 6.46 -19.40 -4.44
N MET A 236 6.75 -20.02 -5.58
CA MET A 236 8.03 -19.81 -6.29
C MET A 236 8.08 -18.50 -7.09
N SER A 237 9.07 -17.66 -6.78
CA SER A 237 9.45 -16.48 -7.57
C SER A 237 10.34 -16.92 -8.75
N GLN A 238 9.92 -16.69 -9.99
CA GLN A 238 10.63 -17.16 -11.19
C GLN A 238 12.02 -16.52 -11.34
N TYR A 239 12.12 -15.21 -11.13
CA TYR A 239 13.41 -14.52 -11.11
C TYR A 239 14.29 -14.96 -9.94
N GLY A 240 13.69 -15.21 -8.77
CA GLY A 240 14.43 -15.72 -7.62
C GLY A 240 14.97 -17.14 -7.86
N ALA A 241 14.14 -18.04 -8.40
CA ALA A 241 14.53 -19.38 -8.85
C ALA A 241 15.68 -19.33 -9.87
N TYR A 242 15.62 -18.42 -10.84
CA TYR A 242 16.69 -18.21 -11.81
C TYR A 242 18.00 -17.80 -11.14
N ALA A 243 17.96 -16.80 -10.25
CA ALA A 243 19.14 -16.36 -9.52
C ALA A 243 19.72 -17.44 -8.58
N MET A 244 18.88 -18.22 -7.92
CA MET A 244 19.29 -19.37 -7.11
C MET A 244 19.97 -20.45 -7.96
N ALA A 245 19.40 -20.77 -9.12
CA ALA A 245 19.99 -21.71 -10.07
C ALA A 245 21.37 -21.24 -10.55
N LEU A 246 21.50 -19.97 -10.94
CA LEU A 246 22.79 -19.38 -11.31
C LEU A 246 23.82 -19.44 -10.15
N ALA A 247 23.36 -19.31 -8.91
CA ALA A 247 24.19 -19.48 -7.71
C ALA A 247 24.54 -20.94 -7.39
N GLY A 248 24.03 -21.92 -8.15
CA GLY A 248 24.36 -23.34 -8.00
C GLY A 248 23.29 -24.20 -7.33
N SER A 249 22.11 -23.64 -7.03
CA SER A 249 21.00 -24.44 -6.49
C SER A 249 20.48 -25.42 -7.55
N THR A 250 20.21 -26.66 -7.14
CA THR A 250 19.53 -27.65 -7.98
C THR A 250 18.04 -27.32 -8.11
N ALA A 251 17.33 -27.99 -9.01
CA ALA A 251 15.87 -27.80 -9.14
C ALA A 251 15.14 -28.17 -7.83
N ALA A 252 15.57 -29.23 -7.15
CA ALA A 252 15.04 -29.62 -5.84
C ALA A 252 15.32 -28.55 -4.79
N GLY A 253 16.56 -28.07 -4.68
CA GLY A 253 16.90 -27.02 -3.71
C GLY A 253 16.17 -25.69 -3.96
N VAL A 254 15.89 -25.35 -5.21
CA VAL A 254 15.01 -24.20 -5.54
C VAL A 254 13.59 -24.44 -5.02
N LEU A 255 13.00 -25.58 -5.31
CA LEU A 255 11.61 -25.87 -4.93
C LEU A 255 11.44 -26.02 -3.42
N GLU A 256 12.32 -26.76 -2.76
CA GLU A 256 12.31 -26.96 -1.30
C GLU A 256 12.49 -25.64 -0.52
N HIS A 257 13.18 -24.66 -1.12
CA HIS A 257 13.26 -23.29 -0.57
C HIS A 257 11.91 -22.57 -0.63
N TYR A 258 11.21 -22.63 -1.78
CA TYR A 258 9.96 -21.88 -1.98
C TYR A 258 8.71 -22.58 -1.44
N TYR A 259 8.77 -23.89 -1.23
CA TYR A 259 7.65 -24.71 -0.77
C TYR A 259 8.01 -25.45 0.52
N THR A 260 7.71 -24.83 1.66
CA THR A 260 8.14 -25.28 2.99
C THR A 260 7.68 -26.69 3.33
N GLY A 261 8.63 -27.57 3.63
CA GLY A 261 8.36 -28.96 4.03
C GLY A 261 7.81 -29.84 2.90
N ALA A 262 7.90 -29.38 1.65
CA ALA A 262 7.62 -30.19 0.48
C ALA A 262 8.93 -30.76 -0.09
N ASP A 263 8.84 -31.94 -0.70
CA ASP A 263 9.98 -32.67 -1.26
C ASP A 263 9.77 -32.92 -2.76
N VAL A 264 10.86 -32.88 -3.54
CA VAL A 264 10.83 -33.37 -4.93
C VAL A 264 10.98 -34.88 -4.94
N ALA A 265 9.96 -35.57 -5.48
CA ALA A 265 9.96 -37.03 -5.58
C ALA A 265 9.50 -37.49 -6.96
N THR A 266 10.09 -38.58 -7.44
CA THR A 266 9.53 -39.31 -8.60
C THR A 266 8.27 -40.04 -8.17
N ARG A 267 7.16 -39.76 -8.84
CA ARG A 267 5.85 -40.37 -8.57
C ARG A 267 5.17 -40.81 -9.85
N THR A 268 4.28 -41.78 -9.71
CA THR A 268 3.34 -42.15 -10.77
C THR A 268 2.42 -40.96 -11.08
N THR A 269 2.24 -40.66 -12.35
CA THR A 269 1.39 -39.58 -12.84
C THR A 269 0.28 -40.11 -13.74
N LYS A 270 -0.77 -39.30 -13.95
CA LYS A 270 -1.71 -39.55 -15.04
C LYS A 270 -0.96 -39.41 -16.37
N LYS A 271 -1.26 -40.31 -17.32
CA LYS A 271 -0.61 -40.30 -18.63
C LYS A 271 -1.02 -39.07 -19.45
N THR A 272 -2.29 -38.68 -19.39
CA THR A 272 -2.85 -37.63 -20.24
C THR A 272 -3.46 -36.49 -19.45
N VAL A 273 -3.51 -35.33 -20.10
CA VAL A 273 -4.18 -34.12 -19.63
C VAL A 273 -4.94 -33.49 -20.79
N ALA A 274 -6.02 -32.77 -20.47
CA ALA A 274 -6.95 -32.21 -21.43
C ALA A 274 -7.02 -30.70 -21.18
N VAL A 275 -6.53 -29.90 -22.12
CA VAL A 275 -6.41 -28.44 -21.98
C VAL A 275 -7.40 -27.76 -22.91
N GLN A 276 -8.35 -27.00 -22.37
CA GLN A 276 -9.23 -26.14 -23.18
C GLN A 276 -8.40 -25.02 -23.79
N ILE A 277 -8.44 -24.91 -25.12
CA ILE A 277 -7.70 -23.91 -25.91
C ILE A 277 -8.60 -22.87 -26.58
N LEU A 278 -9.91 -23.13 -26.57
CA LEU A 278 -10.96 -22.23 -27.04
C LEU A 278 -12.27 -22.69 -26.38
N GLY A 279 -12.99 -21.81 -25.69
CA GLY A 279 -14.34 -22.15 -25.25
C GLY A 279 -14.92 -21.32 -24.11
N PRO A 280 -16.10 -21.72 -23.63
CA PRO A 280 -16.76 -21.02 -22.53
C PRO A 280 -15.96 -21.14 -21.23
N GLU A 281 -16.09 -20.13 -20.38
CA GLU A 281 -15.45 -20.01 -19.07
C GLU A 281 -15.94 -21.06 -18.06
N PRO A 282 -15.07 -21.97 -17.56
CA PRO A 282 -15.49 -23.02 -16.63
C PRO A 282 -15.42 -22.62 -15.14
N TYR A 283 -14.76 -21.51 -14.78
CA TYR A 283 -14.54 -21.08 -13.39
C TYR A 283 -15.37 -19.86 -12.96
N ARG A 284 -16.21 -19.33 -13.86
CA ARG A 284 -17.05 -18.14 -13.65
C ARG A 284 -16.26 -16.83 -13.51
N PHE A 285 -15.06 -16.75 -14.08
CA PHE A 285 -14.33 -15.48 -14.20
C PHE A 285 -14.88 -14.59 -15.33
N LYS A 286 -15.06 -13.29 -15.06
CA LYS A 286 -15.51 -12.35 -16.09
C LYS A 286 -14.36 -12.02 -17.04
N GLY A 287 -14.66 -11.97 -18.35
CA GLY A 287 -13.72 -11.51 -19.39
C GLY A 287 -12.82 -12.59 -20.01
N TYR A 288 -12.95 -13.85 -19.59
CA TYR A 288 -12.13 -14.97 -20.07
C TYR A 288 -12.88 -15.97 -20.99
N ALA A 289 -14.18 -15.76 -21.21
CA ALA A 289 -14.99 -16.66 -22.01
C ALA A 289 -14.79 -16.39 -23.51
N ASP A 290 -14.47 -17.43 -24.28
CA ASP A 290 -14.64 -17.39 -25.72
C ASP A 290 -16.10 -17.61 -26.08
N THR A 291 -16.67 -16.68 -26.85
CA THR A 291 -18.09 -16.72 -27.24
C THR A 291 -18.30 -17.18 -28.68
N ALA A 292 -17.25 -17.66 -29.34
CA ALA A 292 -17.26 -18.07 -30.73
C ALA A 292 -18.18 -19.28 -30.96
N THR A 293 -18.89 -19.27 -32.08
CA THR A 293 -19.72 -20.39 -32.57
C THR A 293 -19.12 -21.06 -33.80
N SER A 294 -17.96 -20.57 -34.26
CA SER A 294 -17.21 -21.14 -35.36
C SER A 294 -15.72 -20.85 -35.20
N ALA A 295 -14.90 -21.73 -35.75
CA ALA A 295 -13.46 -21.54 -35.88
C ALA A 295 -12.94 -22.28 -37.11
N THR A 296 -11.70 -22.03 -37.50
CA THR A 296 -11.01 -22.74 -38.58
C THR A 296 -9.85 -23.52 -38.00
N PHE A 297 -9.81 -24.82 -38.30
CA PHE A 297 -8.67 -25.69 -38.03
C PHE A 297 -7.74 -25.71 -39.25
N THR A 298 -6.46 -25.42 -39.01
CA THR A 298 -5.41 -25.42 -40.03
C THR A 298 -4.21 -26.21 -39.56
N VAL A 299 -3.42 -26.71 -40.50
CA VAL A 299 -2.11 -27.32 -40.24
C VAL A 299 -1.05 -26.67 -41.11
N SER A 300 0.16 -26.50 -40.58
CA SER A 300 1.25 -25.78 -41.27
C SER A 300 1.86 -26.54 -42.45
N ALA A 301 1.76 -27.87 -42.45
CA ALA A 301 2.33 -28.79 -43.43
C ALA A 301 1.64 -30.15 -43.32
N GLY A 302 2.07 -31.12 -44.12
CA GLY A 302 1.67 -32.52 -43.96
C GLY A 302 0.18 -32.76 -44.15
N LEU A 303 -0.35 -33.70 -43.38
CA LEU A 303 -1.71 -34.19 -43.49
C LEU A 303 -2.52 -33.88 -42.23
N TRP A 304 -3.84 -33.80 -42.40
CA TRP A 304 -4.79 -33.80 -41.30
C TRP A 304 -5.91 -34.81 -41.54
N ARG A 305 -6.57 -35.20 -40.46
CA ARG A 305 -7.68 -36.14 -40.45
C ARG A 305 -8.74 -35.68 -39.45
N VAL A 306 -10.00 -35.67 -39.87
CA VAL A 306 -11.16 -35.39 -39.02
C VAL A 306 -11.91 -36.70 -38.78
N ARG A 307 -12.31 -36.97 -37.53
CA ARG A 307 -13.12 -38.16 -37.18
C ARG A 307 -14.24 -37.84 -36.20
N THR A 308 -15.26 -38.68 -36.20
CA THR A 308 -16.19 -38.83 -35.06
C THR A 308 -15.49 -39.50 -33.87
N GLN A 309 -16.12 -39.42 -32.69
CA GLN A 309 -15.57 -40.03 -31.46
C GLN A 309 -15.38 -41.55 -31.56
N ASP A 310 -16.32 -42.25 -32.18
CA ASP A 310 -16.30 -43.69 -32.45
C ASP A 310 -15.38 -44.08 -33.63
N GLY A 311 -14.86 -43.09 -34.36
CA GLY A 311 -13.94 -43.28 -35.48
C GLY A 311 -14.60 -43.82 -36.76
N SER A 312 -15.93 -43.94 -36.80
CA SER A 312 -16.69 -44.55 -37.90
C SER A 312 -16.73 -43.72 -39.17
N ALA A 313 -16.65 -42.38 -39.07
CA ALA A 313 -16.63 -41.47 -40.21
C ALA A 313 -15.40 -40.57 -40.18
N ALA A 314 -14.69 -40.48 -41.31
CA ALA A 314 -13.49 -39.68 -41.43
C ALA A 314 -13.35 -39.04 -42.81
N PHE A 315 -12.76 -37.86 -42.86
CA PHE A 315 -12.13 -37.38 -44.09
C PHE A 315 -10.78 -36.74 -43.77
N GLU A 316 -9.91 -36.75 -44.77
CA GLU A 316 -8.51 -36.33 -44.68
C GLU A 316 -8.21 -35.28 -45.74
N GLY A 317 -7.14 -34.53 -45.50
CA GLY A 317 -6.62 -33.57 -46.45
C GLY A 317 -5.24 -33.10 -46.08
N THR A 318 -4.80 -32.05 -46.77
CA THR A 318 -3.45 -31.49 -46.65
C THR A 318 -3.48 -30.08 -46.06
N ALA A 319 -2.32 -29.52 -45.76
CA ALA A 319 -2.18 -28.15 -45.26
C ALA A 319 -2.88 -27.05 -46.09
N SER A 320 -3.08 -27.25 -47.39
CA SER A 320 -3.79 -26.30 -48.25
C SER A 320 -5.32 -26.35 -48.12
N GLN A 321 -5.84 -27.26 -47.30
CA GLN A 321 -7.27 -27.55 -47.17
C GLN A 321 -7.72 -27.32 -45.71
N PRO A 322 -7.96 -26.08 -45.28
CA PRO A 322 -8.43 -25.80 -43.92
C PRO A 322 -9.84 -26.39 -43.67
N VAL A 323 -10.12 -26.72 -42.40
CA VAL A 323 -11.42 -27.27 -41.98
C VAL A 323 -12.19 -26.21 -41.19
N ALA A 324 -13.38 -25.84 -41.66
CA ALA A 324 -14.29 -24.98 -40.93
C ALA A 324 -15.04 -25.78 -39.87
N LEU A 325 -15.03 -25.30 -38.62
CA LEU A 325 -15.79 -25.83 -37.49
C LEU A 325 -16.95 -24.88 -37.19
N LYS A 326 -18.17 -25.39 -37.07
CA LYS A 326 -19.35 -24.58 -36.77
C LYS A 326 -20.29 -25.31 -35.80
N VAL A 327 -20.81 -24.58 -34.82
CA VAL A 327 -21.88 -25.07 -33.94
C VAL A 327 -23.19 -25.21 -34.74
N VAL A 328 -23.82 -26.39 -34.67
CA VAL A 328 -25.13 -26.70 -35.26
C VAL A 328 -25.95 -27.44 -34.22
N GLY A 329 -26.85 -26.73 -33.53
CA GLY A 329 -27.58 -27.27 -32.38
C GLY A 329 -26.61 -27.72 -31.29
N THR A 330 -26.64 -29.00 -30.92
CA THR A 330 -25.75 -29.62 -29.93
C THR A 330 -24.51 -30.28 -30.56
N GLN A 331 -24.34 -30.18 -31.88
CA GLN A 331 -23.26 -30.81 -32.61
C GLN A 331 -22.26 -29.78 -33.15
N VAL A 332 -21.02 -30.21 -33.34
CA VAL A 332 -20.06 -29.50 -34.17
C VAL A 332 -20.17 -30.06 -35.58
N ARG A 333 -20.20 -29.17 -36.56
CA ARG A 333 -20.05 -29.48 -37.99
C ARG A 333 -18.65 -29.10 -38.44
N ALA A 334 -17.88 -30.09 -38.93
CA ALA A 334 -16.62 -29.89 -39.62
C ALA A 334 -16.85 -29.95 -41.14
N THR A 335 -16.39 -28.95 -41.87
CA THR A 335 -16.58 -28.85 -43.33
C THR A 335 -15.27 -28.50 -44.03
N GLN A 336 -14.98 -29.22 -45.13
CA GLN A 336 -13.90 -28.91 -46.07
C GLN A 336 -14.40 -29.14 -47.50
N GLY A 337 -14.53 -28.07 -48.28
CA GLY A 337 -15.17 -28.15 -49.60
C GLY A 337 -16.59 -28.73 -49.51
N SER A 338 -16.88 -29.77 -50.29
CA SER A 338 -18.15 -30.50 -50.23
C SER A 338 -18.24 -31.54 -49.09
N ARG A 339 -17.13 -31.84 -48.42
CA ARG A 339 -17.07 -32.84 -47.34
C ARG A 339 -17.55 -32.22 -46.05
N THR A 340 -18.49 -32.88 -45.38
CA THR A 340 -19.03 -32.43 -44.10
C THR A 340 -19.21 -33.60 -43.14
N LEU A 341 -18.88 -33.37 -41.88
CA LEU A 341 -19.13 -34.28 -40.77
C LEU A 341 -19.79 -33.50 -39.63
N SER A 342 -20.93 -33.97 -39.10
CA SER A 342 -21.57 -33.39 -37.91
C SER A 342 -21.66 -34.43 -36.80
N ALA A 343 -21.16 -34.09 -35.61
CA ALA A 343 -21.20 -34.97 -34.45
C ALA A 343 -21.16 -34.15 -33.14
N ALA A 344 -21.62 -34.73 -32.03
CA ALA A 344 -21.49 -34.10 -30.71
C ALA A 344 -20.02 -33.86 -30.32
N ARG A 345 -19.12 -34.75 -30.78
CA ARG A 345 -17.69 -34.69 -30.55
C ARG A 345 -16.94 -35.02 -31.84
N ILE A 346 -16.13 -34.08 -32.31
CA ILE A 346 -15.25 -34.22 -33.48
C ILE A 346 -13.80 -34.23 -33.02
N ARG A 347 -13.03 -35.24 -33.44
CA ARG A 347 -11.58 -35.35 -33.21
C ARG A 347 -10.82 -34.91 -34.44
N LEU A 348 -9.77 -34.13 -34.23
CA LEU A 348 -8.93 -33.54 -35.26
C LEU A 348 -7.49 -34.00 -35.01
N PHE A 349 -6.90 -34.62 -36.03
CA PHE A 349 -5.55 -35.17 -36.02
C PHE A 349 -4.70 -34.50 -37.08
N TRP A 350 -3.39 -34.44 -36.84
CA TRP A 350 -2.41 -33.99 -37.83
C TRP A 350 -1.15 -34.85 -37.77
N SER A 351 -0.43 -34.90 -38.90
CA SER A 351 0.72 -35.78 -39.07
C SER A 351 1.86 -35.43 -38.12
N GLY A 352 2.48 -36.47 -37.56
CA GLY A 352 3.65 -36.33 -36.69
C GLY A 352 3.35 -36.21 -35.20
N THR A 353 2.12 -36.54 -34.78
CA THR A 353 1.69 -36.64 -33.39
C THR A 353 1.65 -38.11 -32.94
N ASP A 354 1.68 -38.35 -31.63
CA ASP A 354 1.47 -39.69 -31.07
C ASP A 354 0.04 -40.20 -31.25
N ALA A 355 -0.93 -39.28 -31.39
CA ALA A 355 -2.33 -39.62 -31.65
C ALA A 355 -2.57 -40.10 -33.09
N TRP A 356 -1.70 -39.72 -34.04
CA TRP A 356 -1.74 -40.20 -35.42
C TRP A 356 -0.34 -40.37 -36.00
N HIS A 357 0.16 -41.61 -35.86
CA HIS A 357 1.39 -42.04 -36.51
C HIS A 357 1.23 -42.04 -38.03
N SER A 358 1.81 -41.02 -38.66
CA SER A 358 1.89 -40.85 -40.11
C SER A 358 3.34 -40.59 -40.48
N THR A 359 3.78 -41.15 -41.61
CA THR A 359 5.10 -40.90 -42.20
C THR A 359 5.19 -39.55 -42.92
N ALA A 360 4.05 -38.83 -43.05
CA ALA A 360 4.01 -37.52 -43.65
C ALA A 360 4.76 -36.47 -42.80
N THR A 361 5.11 -35.35 -43.45
CA THR A 361 5.78 -34.22 -42.81
C THR A 361 5.09 -33.82 -41.50
N LYS A 362 5.87 -33.69 -40.42
CA LYS A 362 5.34 -33.28 -39.12
C LYS A 362 4.70 -31.89 -39.23
N ALA A 363 3.47 -31.76 -38.76
CA ALA A 363 2.69 -30.54 -38.87
C ALA A 363 2.51 -29.83 -37.53
N VAL A 364 2.18 -28.54 -37.59
CA VAL A 364 1.72 -27.76 -36.44
C VAL A 364 0.27 -27.36 -36.71
N ALA A 365 -0.63 -27.71 -35.80
CA ALA A 365 -2.04 -27.36 -35.85
C ALA A 365 -2.32 -26.00 -35.22
N SER A 366 -3.35 -25.31 -35.73
CA SER A 366 -3.87 -24.06 -35.18
C SER A 366 -5.39 -24.02 -35.25
N ILE A 367 -6.01 -23.33 -34.30
CA ILE A 367 -7.44 -23.01 -34.28
C ILE A 367 -7.58 -21.49 -34.27
N SER A 368 -8.33 -20.92 -35.21
CA SER A 368 -8.58 -19.48 -35.21
C SER A 368 -9.28 -19.05 -33.92
N GLY A 369 -8.72 -18.05 -33.23
CA GLY A 369 -9.23 -17.57 -31.93
C GLY A 369 -8.50 -18.18 -30.72
N ALA A 370 -7.86 -19.34 -30.88
CA ALA A 370 -6.99 -19.87 -29.84
C ALA A 370 -5.67 -19.11 -29.80
N GLN A 371 -5.07 -18.97 -28.62
CA GLN A 371 -3.82 -18.24 -28.44
C GLN A 371 -2.57 -19.05 -28.88
N GLY A 372 -2.66 -20.37 -28.93
CA GLY A 372 -1.53 -21.28 -29.15
C GLY A 372 -1.33 -21.72 -30.60
N ALA A 373 -0.33 -22.59 -30.77
CA ALA A 373 -0.16 -23.46 -31.93
C ALA A 373 0.31 -24.83 -31.40
N TYR A 374 -0.03 -25.95 -32.03
CA TYR A 374 0.06 -27.26 -31.38
C TYR A 374 0.81 -28.26 -32.24
N ARG A 375 1.98 -28.71 -31.75
CA ARG A 375 2.78 -29.76 -32.40
C ARG A 375 2.42 -31.16 -31.92
N HIS A 376 1.86 -31.25 -30.72
CA HIS A 376 1.58 -32.50 -30.01
C HIS A 376 0.10 -32.63 -29.68
N GLY A 377 -0.31 -33.86 -29.41
CA GLY A 377 -1.67 -34.22 -29.00
C GLY A 377 -2.65 -34.42 -30.15
N GLU A 378 -3.92 -34.37 -29.81
CA GLU A 378 -5.06 -34.29 -30.73
C GLU A 378 -6.03 -33.23 -30.24
N LEU A 379 -6.79 -32.62 -31.14
CA LEU A 379 -7.82 -31.66 -30.74
C LEU A 379 -9.20 -32.33 -30.76
N THR A 380 -10.03 -31.99 -29.78
CA THR A 380 -11.44 -32.35 -29.79
C THR A 380 -12.31 -31.10 -29.76
N ALA A 381 -13.20 -30.98 -30.75
CA ALA A 381 -14.25 -29.97 -30.80
C ALA A 381 -15.59 -30.52 -30.29
N THR A 382 -16.26 -29.76 -29.43
CA THR A 382 -17.58 -30.03 -28.84
C THR A 382 -18.41 -28.75 -28.77
N VAL A 383 -19.70 -28.87 -28.41
CA VAL A 383 -20.57 -27.72 -28.11
C VAL A 383 -20.85 -27.67 -26.62
N ILE A 384 -20.52 -26.56 -25.96
CA ILE A 384 -20.84 -26.32 -24.55
C ILE A 384 -21.54 -24.97 -24.43
N GLY A 385 -22.73 -24.94 -23.84
CA GLY A 385 -23.51 -23.69 -23.67
C GLY A 385 -23.83 -22.98 -25.00
N GLY A 386 -23.98 -23.73 -26.10
CA GLY A 386 -24.18 -23.19 -27.45
C GLY A 386 -22.93 -22.53 -28.05
N LYS A 387 -21.76 -22.67 -27.43
CA LYS A 387 -20.47 -22.17 -27.90
C LYS A 387 -19.58 -23.31 -28.39
N LEU A 388 -18.68 -22.99 -29.32
CA LEU A 388 -17.66 -23.93 -29.75
C LEU A 388 -16.66 -24.10 -28.61
N ASN A 389 -16.36 -25.34 -28.25
CA ASN A 389 -15.35 -25.70 -27.27
C ASN A 389 -14.32 -26.61 -27.93
N VAL A 390 -13.03 -26.27 -27.80
CA VAL A 390 -11.92 -27.05 -28.35
C VAL A 390 -10.92 -27.35 -27.24
N VAL A 391 -10.58 -28.63 -27.11
CA VAL A 391 -9.67 -29.17 -26.09
C VAL A 391 -8.51 -29.88 -26.78
N ASN A 392 -7.28 -29.64 -26.31
CA ASN A 392 -6.10 -30.38 -26.70
C ASN A 392 -5.81 -31.51 -25.70
N GLU A 393 -5.77 -32.74 -26.20
CA GLU A 393 -5.49 -33.98 -25.45
C GLU A 393 -4.00 -34.31 -25.58
N LEU A 394 -3.28 -34.29 -24.47
CA LEU A 394 -1.81 -34.28 -24.45
C LEU A 394 -1.25 -35.33 -23.49
N LEU A 395 -0.04 -35.82 -23.76
CA LEU A 395 0.74 -36.50 -22.71
C LEU A 395 1.12 -35.50 -21.62
N LEU A 396 0.80 -35.84 -20.37
CA LEU A 396 0.98 -34.93 -19.25
C LEU A 396 2.46 -34.61 -19.06
N ASN A 397 3.33 -35.63 -18.99
CA ASN A 397 4.73 -35.44 -18.57
C ASN A 397 5.60 -34.73 -19.61
N THR A 398 5.22 -34.75 -20.89
CA THR A 398 5.98 -34.23 -22.04
C THR A 398 5.18 -33.16 -22.78
N ASP A 399 4.25 -33.54 -23.64
CA ASP A 399 3.57 -32.68 -24.63
C ASP A 399 2.93 -31.44 -24.01
N TYR A 400 2.29 -31.62 -22.84
CA TYR A 400 1.72 -30.52 -22.07
C TYR A 400 2.82 -29.61 -21.52
N LEU A 401 3.84 -30.17 -20.85
CA LEU A 401 4.93 -29.39 -20.26
C LEU A 401 5.77 -28.65 -21.32
N TYR A 402 5.98 -29.21 -22.51
CA TYR A 402 6.68 -28.53 -23.61
C TYR A 402 5.97 -27.23 -24.01
N GLY A 403 4.65 -27.16 -23.84
CA GLY A 403 3.84 -25.98 -24.15
C GLY A 403 3.72 -24.93 -23.04
N ILE A 404 4.25 -25.17 -21.84
CA ILE A 404 4.14 -24.24 -20.71
C ILE A 404 5.06 -23.03 -20.87
N ALA A 405 4.47 -21.85 -21.03
CA ALA A 405 5.14 -20.61 -21.39
C ALA A 405 5.22 -19.62 -20.21
N GLU A 406 5.84 -20.08 -19.12
CA GLU A 406 5.89 -19.33 -17.86
C GLU A 406 7.24 -18.61 -17.63
N MET A 407 8.35 -19.27 -17.95
CA MET A 407 9.70 -18.71 -17.88
C MET A 407 10.30 -18.59 -19.28
N PRO A 408 11.14 -17.58 -19.59
CA PRO A 408 11.87 -17.53 -20.87
C PRO A 408 12.74 -18.77 -21.05
N SER A 409 12.71 -19.43 -22.22
CA SER A 409 13.52 -20.64 -22.42
C SER A 409 15.03 -20.34 -22.45
N SER A 410 15.40 -19.10 -22.82
CA SER A 410 16.80 -18.64 -22.86
C SER A 410 17.51 -18.72 -21.50
N TRP A 411 16.76 -18.71 -20.39
CA TRP A 411 17.30 -18.87 -19.04
C TRP A 411 17.87 -20.27 -18.79
N GLY A 412 17.62 -21.24 -19.68
CA GLY A 412 18.10 -22.61 -19.55
C GLY A 412 19.61 -22.80 -19.78
N SER A 413 20.33 -21.76 -20.17
CA SER A 413 21.77 -21.83 -20.44
C SER A 413 22.58 -22.03 -19.15
N GLY A 414 23.59 -22.92 -19.21
CA GLY A 414 24.44 -23.24 -18.07
C GLY A 414 23.64 -23.68 -16.84
N LYS A 415 23.93 -23.08 -15.68
CA LYS A 415 23.24 -23.44 -14.42
C LYS A 415 21.77 -23.02 -14.37
N GLY A 416 21.36 -22.02 -15.17
CA GLY A 416 19.98 -21.54 -15.22
C GLY A 416 18.98 -22.61 -15.67
N THR A 417 19.49 -23.66 -16.31
CA THR A 417 18.75 -24.87 -16.58
C THR A 417 17.96 -25.35 -15.36
N HIS A 418 18.54 -25.38 -14.14
CA HIS A 418 17.87 -25.86 -12.93
C HIS A 418 16.58 -25.09 -12.60
N ALA A 419 16.51 -23.80 -12.90
CA ALA A 419 15.28 -23.02 -12.73
C ALA A 419 14.17 -23.48 -13.68
N LEU A 420 14.51 -23.84 -14.92
CA LEU A 420 13.53 -24.39 -15.87
C LEU A 420 12.99 -25.76 -15.43
N ALA A 421 13.82 -26.65 -14.85
CA ALA A 421 13.27 -27.89 -14.28
C ALA A 421 12.43 -27.63 -13.04
N ALA A 422 12.82 -26.67 -12.19
CA ALA A 422 11.99 -26.31 -11.04
C ALA A 422 10.59 -25.89 -11.51
N GLN A 423 10.52 -25.06 -12.56
CA GLN A 423 9.25 -24.68 -13.20
C GLN A 423 8.51 -25.87 -13.80
N ALA A 424 9.19 -26.78 -14.50
CA ALA A 424 8.55 -27.98 -15.08
C ALA A 424 7.96 -28.90 -13.99
N ILE A 425 8.69 -29.12 -12.89
CA ILE A 425 8.23 -29.92 -11.74
C ILE A 425 7.04 -29.24 -11.07
N ALA A 426 7.11 -27.93 -10.81
CA ALA A 426 5.98 -27.17 -10.25
C ALA A 426 4.75 -27.25 -11.17
N ALA A 427 4.89 -26.93 -12.45
CA ALA A 427 3.81 -26.97 -13.43
C ALA A 427 3.14 -28.36 -13.52
N ARG A 428 3.95 -29.43 -13.48
CA ARG A 428 3.48 -30.81 -13.46
C ARG A 428 2.70 -31.14 -12.20
N SER A 429 3.19 -30.68 -11.04
CA SER A 429 2.56 -30.91 -9.74
C SER A 429 1.18 -30.26 -9.69
N TYR A 430 1.09 -28.99 -10.13
CA TYR A 430 -0.19 -28.30 -10.30
C TYR A 430 -1.14 -29.09 -11.20
N ALA A 431 -0.71 -29.45 -12.41
CA ALA A 431 -1.56 -30.16 -13.36
C ALA A 431 -2.06 -31.50 -12.81
N LEU A 432 -1.22 -32.23 -12.08
CA LEU A 432 -1.59 -33.51 -11.48
C LEU A 432 -2.77 -33.35 -10.50
N THR A 433 -2.82 -32.27 -9.72
CA THR A 433 -3.97 -31.98 -8.83
C THR A 433 -5.29 -31.70 -9.57
N LYS A 434 -5.24 -31.44 -10.88
CA LYS A 434 -6.40 -31.11 -11.73
C LYS A 434 -6.83 -32.25 -12.65
N THR A 435 -6.01 -33.31 -12.76
CA THR A 435 -6.22 -34.45 -13.68
C THR A 435 -7.14 -35.55 -13.12
N GLY A 436 -8.07 -35.17 -12.24
CA GLY A 436 -9.19 -36.01 -11.81
C GLY A 436 -10.29 -36.05 -12.88
N THR A 437 -11.55 -35.89 -12.48
CA THR A 437 -12.66 -35.79 -13.42
C THR A 437 -12.61 -34.50 -14.23
N ARG A 438 -12.88 -34.57 -15.54
CA ARG A 438 -13.03 -33.39 -16.40
C ARG A 438 -14.17 -32.50 -15.92
N LYS A 439 -13.98 -31.19 -16.05
CA LYS A 439 -15.01 -30.20 -15.70
C LYS A 439 -16.06 -30.19 -16.80
N ALA A 440 -17.33 -30.35 -16.43
CA ALA A 440 -18.44 -30.31 -17.39
C ALA A 440 -18.52 -28.98 -18.18
N GLY A 441 -18.09 -27.87 -17.57
CA GLY A 441 -18.12 -26.54 -18.19
C GLY A 441 -17.12 -26.33 -19.35
N CYS A 442 -16.15 -27.22 -19.54
CA CYS A 442 -15.16 -27.13 -20.63
C CYS A 442 -14.80 -28.49 -21.25
N ASP A 443 -15.29 -29.61 -20.68
CA ASP A 443 -14.80 -30.96 -20.95
C ASP A 443 -13.26 -31.07 -20.88
N CYS A 444 -12.67 -30.40 -19.89
CA CYS A 444 -11.23 -30.23 -19.76
C CYS A 444 -10.76 -30.45 -18.32
N HIS A 445 -9.47 -30.71 -18.16
CA HIS A 445 -8.78 -30.68 -16.87
C HIS A 445 -8.27 -29.28 -16.54
N LEU A 446 -7.79 -28.54 -17.55
CA LEU A 446 -7.15 -27.24 -17.41
C LEU A 446 -7.60 -26.31 -18.55
N VAL A 447 -7.50 -25.00 -18.36
CA VAL A 447 -7.54 -23.99 -19.42
C VAL A 447 -6.12 -23.49 -19.73
N ASP A 448 -5.93 -22.84 -20.88
CA ASP A 448 -4.60 -22.51 -21.40
C ASP A 448 -4.02 -21.16 -20.96
N ASP A 449 -4.66 -20.48 -20.01
CA ASP A 449 -4.25 -19.14 -19.53
C ASP A 449 -4.05 -19.06 -18.01
N VAL A 450 -3.91 -17.82 -17.52
CA VAL A 450 -3.61 -17.47 -16.11
C VAL A 450 -4.59 -18.02 -15.06
N ARG A 451 -5.77 -18.50 -15.47
CA ARG A 451 -6.70 -19.19 -14.55
C ARG A 451 -6.15 -20.53 -14.07
N ASP A 452 -5.34 -21.20 -14.91
CA ASP A 452 -4.59 -22.40 -14.55
C ASP A 452 -3.08 -22.16 -14.77
N GLN A 453 -2.58 -22.32 -16.00
CA GLN A 453 -1.18 -22.11 -16.38
C GLN A 453 -1.10 -21.64 -17.83
N ASN A 454 -0.16 -20.75 -18.14
CA ASN A 454 0.00 -20.22 -19.49
C ASN A 454 0.52 -21.31 -20.46
N PHE A 455 -0.36 -21.85 -21.30
CA PHE A 455 -0.07 -22.94 -22.24
C PHE A 455 -0.20 -22.45 -23.68
N THR A 456 0.91 -22.44 -24.42
CA THR A 456 0.95 -21.94 -25.82
C THR A 456 1.39 -22.99 -26.83
N GLY A 457 1.68 -24.21 -26.35
CA GLY A 457 2.09 -25.34 -27.19
C GLY A 457 3.40 -25.09 -27.93
N TRP A 458 3.39 -25.34 -29.23
CA TRP A 458 4.54 -25.19 -30.13
C TRP A 458 5.19 -23.80 -30.08
N LYS A 459 4.44 -22.73 -29.79
CA LYS A 459 5.03 -21.39 -29.65
C LYS A 459 6.13 -21.34 -28.58
N LYS A 460 5.96 -22.10 -27.50
CA LYS A 460 6.96 -22.25 -26.45
C LYS A 460 8.13 -23.12 -26.89
N GLU A 461 7.82 -24.29 -27.44
CA GLU A 461 8.81 -25.27 -27.89
C GLU A 461 9.69 -24.75 -29.04
N SER A 462 9.15 -23.84 -29.86
CA SER A 462 9.85 -23.21 -30.97
C SER A 462 10.44 -21.84 -30.64
N GLU A 463 10.63 -21.51 -29.35
CA GLU A 463 11.15 -20.22 -28.93
C GLU A 463 12.57 -19.96 -29.49
N GLY A 464 12.76 -18.80 -30.14
CA GLY A 464 14.01 -18.39 -30.77
C GLY A 464 14.22 -18.89 -32.20
N SER A 465 15.19 -18.30 -32.92
CA SER A 465 15.56 -18.75 -34.26
C SER A 465 15.97 -20.23 -34.25
N GLY A 466 15.39 -21.03 -35.14
CA GLY A 466 15.64 -22.47 -35.19
C GLY A 466 15.30 -23.24 -33.90
N ALA A 467 14.36 -22.71 -33.09
CA ALA A 467 13.98 -23.24 -31.78
C ALA A 467 15.14 -23.34 -30.76
N GLN A 468 16.20 -22.55 -30.93
CA GLN A 468 17.42 -22.65 -30.11
C GLN A 468 17.14 -22.53 -28.61
N TRP A 469 16.19 -21.66 -28.22
CA TRP A 469 15.84 -21.49 -26.81
C TRP A 469 14.86 -22.55 -26.37
N GLY A 470 13.84 -22.85 -27.17
CA GLY A 470 12.85 -23.88 -26.85
C GLY A 470 13.48 -25.27 -26.60
N LYS A 471 14.57 -25.62 -27.29
CA LYS A 471 15.36 -26.83 -27.00
C LYS A 471 15.89 -26.89 -25.56
N LEU A 472 16.27 -25.75 -24.96
CA LEU A 472 16.70 -25.70 -23.56
C LEU A 472 15.53 -25.98 -22.60
N TRP A 473 14.34 -25.50 -22.94
CA TRP A 473 13.12 -25.80 -22.17
C TRP A 473 12.74 -27.28 -22.26
N VAL A 474 12.68 -27.84 -23.48
CA VAL A 474 12.38 -29.26 -23.71
C VAL A 474 13.37 -30.14 -22.94
N ALA A 475 14.68 -29.88 -23.06
CA ALA A 475 15.70 -30.62 -22.31
C ALA A 475 15.52 -30.50 -20.78
N ALA A 476 15.01 -29.36 -20.29
CA ALA A 476 14.71 -29.18 -18.87
C ALA A 476 13.45 -29.94 -18.40
N VAL A 477 12.47 -30.11 -19.28
CA VAL A 477 11.31 -30.97 -19.04
C VAL A 477 11.77 -32.44 -19.01
N ASP A 478 12.48 -32.89 -20.05
CA ASP A 478 12.82 -34.31 -20.25
C ASP A 478 13.61 -34.91 -19.09
N ARG A 479 14.58 -34.18 -18.57
CA ARG A 479 15.40 -34.61 -17.43
C ARG A 479 14.63 -34.76 -16.11
N THR A 480 13.38 -34.31 -16.05
CA THR A 480 12.48 -34.49 -14.90
C THR A 480 11.49 -35.65 -15.11
N VAL A 481 11.56 -36.32 -16.26
CA VAL A 481 10.66 -37.41 -16.67
C VAL A 481 11.40 -38.74 -16.61
N THR A 482 10.76 -39.76 -16.05
CA THR A 482 11.26 -41.15 -16.07
C THR A 482 10.54 -41.97 -17.13
N SER A 483 9.24 -41.76 -17.30
CA SER A 483 8.42 -42.40 -18.32
C SER A 483 7.14 -41.59 -18.59
N ALA A 484 6.32 -42.05 -19.55
CA ALA A 484 5.03 -41.45 -19.86
C ALA A 484 4.05 -41.39 -18.65
N ALA A 485 4.30 -42.17 -17.59
CA ALA A 485 3.46 -42.22 -16.39
C ALA A 485 4.26 -42.08 -15.09
N SER A 486 5.52 -41.61 -15.16
CA SER A 486 6.36 -41.40 -13.98
C SER A 486 7.30 -40.22 -14.19
N ALA A 487 7.28 -39.26 -13.27
CA ALA A 487 8.11 -38.06 -13.34
C ALA A 487 8.30 -37.43 -11.96
N GLN A 488 9.25 -36.50 -11.86
CA GLN A 488 9.45 -35.68 -10.67
C GLN A 488 8.27 -34.73 -10.48
N VAL A 489 7.72 -34.73 -9.28
CA VAL A 489 6.67 -33.85 -8.78
C VAL A 489 7.04 -33.36 -7.38
N LEU A 490 6.43 -32.26 -6.97
CA LEU A 490 6.53 -31.76 -5.62
C LEU A 490 5.46 -32.41 -4.75
N THR A 491 5.86 -32.90 -3.58
CA THR A 491 4.96 -33.60 -2.65
C THR A 491 5.02 -33.01 -1.25
N TYR A 492 3.89 -33.01 -0.55
CA TYR A 492 3.82 -32.67 0.87
C TYR A 492 3.13 -33.83 1.59
N LYS A 493 3.79 -34.39 2.60
CA LYS A 493 3.34 -35.61 3.29
C LYS A 493 3.00 -36.76 2.30
N GLY A 494 3.82 -36.89 1.25
CA GLY A 494 3.71 -37.96 0.24
C GLY A 494 2.70 -37.71 -0.89
N ALA A 495 1.80 -36.73 -0.78
CA ALA A 495 0.83 -36.40 -1.82
C ALA A 495 1.33 -35.26 -2.72
N ALA A 496 1.05 -35.34 -4.02
CA ALA A 496 1.35 -34.24 -4.94
C ALA A 496 0.56 -32.99 -4.59
N ILE A 497 1.20 -31.82 -4.69
CA ILE A 497 0.63 -30.55 -4.26
C ILE A 497 0.38 -29.58 -5.40
N ALA A 498 -0.61 -28.70 -5.21
CA ALA A 498 -0.78 -27.53 -6.05
C ALA A 498 0.34 -26.53 -5.71
N THR A 499 0.94 -25.95 -6.74
CA THR A 499 2.10 -25.06 -6.61
C THR A 499 1.83 -23.73 -7.31
N HIS A 500 1.72 -22.66 -6.54
CA HIS A 500 1.65 -21.32 -7.10
C HIS A 500 3.04 -20.75 -7.35
N TYR A 501 3.20 -20.04 -8.46
CA TYR A 501 4.42 -19.32 -8.80
C TYR A 501 4.06 -17.97 -9.42
N TYR A 502 5.04 -17.07 -9.47
CA TYR A 502 4.87 -15.70 -9.97
C TYR A 502 6.20 -15.13 -10.44
N SER A 503 6.17 -13.97 -11.10
CA SER A 503 7.33 -13.42 -11.79
C SER A 503 8.50 -13.06 -10.85
N ALA A 504 8.30 -12.12 -9.93
CA ALA A 504 9.38 -11.61 -9.09
C ALA A 504 8.88 -11.22 -7.69
N SER A 505 9.63 -11.56 -6.65
CA SER A 505 9.38 -11.05 -5.30
C SER A 505 10.05 -9.69 -5.06
N GLY A 506 9.59 -8.99 -4.02
CA GLY A 506 10.21 -7.79 -3.47
C GLY A 506 11.25 -8.07 -2.38
N GLY A 507 11.82 -9.28 -2.34
CA GLY A 507 12.82 -9.69 -1.34
C GLY A 507 12.36 -10.80 -0.38
N GLY A 508 11.09 -11.18 -0.42
CA GLY A 508 10.52 -12.31 0.32
C GLY A 508 9.18 -12.73 -0.28
N THR A 509 8.75 -13.97 -0.04
CA THR A 509 7.45 -14.48 -0.49
C THR A 509 6.36 -14.19 0.56
N GLY A 510 5.11 -14.23 0.13
CA GLY A 510 3.94 -14.12 0.99
C GLY A 510 3.47 -15.46 1.53
N ASN A 511 2.88 -15.40 2.71
CA ASN A 511 2.01 -16.42 3.26
C ASN A 511 0.72 -16.53 2.42
N SER A 512 0.31 -17.75 2.06
CA SER A 512 -0.92 -17.97 1.26
C SER A 512 -2.16 -17.27 1.83
N GLU A 513 -2.39 -17.35 3.14
CA GLU A 513 -3.53 -16.66 3.78
C GLU A 513 -3.36 -15.13 3.89
N ASP A 514 -2.16 -14.57 3.77
CA ASP A 514 -1.95 -13.11 3.78
C ASP A 514 -2.26 -12.50 2.40
N VAL A 515 -2.13 -13.32 1.35
CA VAL A 515 -2.37 -12.93 -0.05
C VAL A 515 -3.80 -13.25 -0.49
N TRP A 516 -4.35 -14.39 -0.07
CA TRP A 516 -5.70 -14.85 -0.41
C TRP A 516 -6.50 -15.18 0.87
N SER A 517 -7.21 -16.32 0.89
CA SER A 517 -8.09 -16.71 2.00
C SER A 517 -7.61 -17.95 2.76
N SER A 518 -7.05 -18.94 2.06
CA SER A 518 -6.78 -20.26 2.62
C SER A 518 -5.32 -20.41 3.01
N THR A 519 -5.10 -21.07 4.15
CA THR A 519 -3.76 -21.50 4.56
C THR A 519 -3.36 -22.74 3.76
N ILE A 520 -2.28 -22.61 3.00
CA ILE A 520 -1.62 -23.69 2.28
C ILE A 520 -0.32 -24.00 3.04
N PRO A 521 -0.16 -25.20 3.65
CA PRO A 521 0.94 -25.48 4.58
C PRO A 521 2.34 -25.33 4.00
N TRP A 522 2.51 -25.61 2.70
CA TRP A 522 3.79 -25.50 2.01
C TRP A 522 4.03 -24.12 1.39
N GLU A 523 3.03 -23.23 1.32
CA GLU A 523 3.19 -21.90 0.72
C GLU A 523 3.30 -20.83 1.81
N ARG A 524 4.51 -20.77 2.37
CA ARG A 524 4.87 -19.92 3.49
C ARG A 524 5.83 -18.82 3.06
N SER A 525 5.83 -17.74 3.84
CA SER A 525 6.76 -16.65 3.64
C SER A 525 8.20 -17.13 3.88
N VAL A 526 9.03 -17.00 2.86
CA VAL A 526 10.48 -17.28 2.89
C VAL A 526 11.25 -16.09 2.34
N SER A 527 12.51 -15.96 2.76
CA SER A 527 13.42 -14.92 2.27
C SER A 527 13.74 -15.14 0.79
N ASP A 528 13.70 -14.10 -0.03
CA ASP A 528 14.02 -14.16 -1.45
C ASP A 528 14.84 -12.94 -1.93
N PRO A 529 16.05 -12.71 -1.37
CA PRO A 529 16.98 -11.69 -1.87
C PRO A 529 17.50 -12.03 -3.27
N TRP A 530 17.25 -13.25 -3.75
CA TRP A 530 17.65 -13.74 -5.07
C TRP A 530 16.87 -13.03 -6.17
N SER A 531 15.56 -12.86 -6.01
CA SER A 531 14.73 -12.10 -6.98
C SER A 531 15.25 -10.69 -7.23
N LEU A 532 15.62 -9.96 -6.17
CA LEU A 532 16.16 -8.60 -6.27
C LEU A 532 17.55 -8.55 -6.92
N ARG A 533 18.29 -9.66 -6.93
CA ARG A 533 19.62 -9.75 -7.54
C ARG A 533 19.62 -10.41 -8.92
N ALA A 534 18.52 -11.05 -9.31
CA ALA A 534 18.40 -11.79 -10.55
C ALA A 534 18.81 -10.97 -11.80
N PRO A 535 19.68 -11.50 -12.67
CA PRO A 535 20.05 -10.81 -13.91
C PRO A 535 18.83 -10.54 -14.78
N GLY A 536 18.74 -9.33 -15.33
CA GLY A 536 17.65 -8.95 -16.24
C GLY A 536 16.26 -8.84 -15.60
N ASN A 537 16.13 -8.82 -14.27
CA ASN A 537 14.84 -8.57 -13.62
C ASN A 537 14.47 -7.07 -13.67
N PRO A 538 13.44 -6.66 -14.44
CA PRO A 538 13.01 -5.26 -14.51
C PRO A 538 12.17 -4.84 -13.30
N ASN A 539 11.78 -5.78 -12.44
CA ASN A 539 10.90 -5.57 -11.31
C ASN A 539 11.66 -5.52 -9.96
N LYS A 540 12.99 -5.33 -10.00
CA LYS A 540 13.79 -5.05 -8.79
C LYS A 540 13.36 -3.75 -8.11
N ALA A 541 12.91 -2.80 -8.91
CA ALA A 541 12.25 -1.57 -8.48
C ALA A 541 11.29 -1.11 -9.59
N TRP A 542 10.18 -0.48 -9.21
CA TRP A 542 9.27 0.17 -10.13
C TRP A 542 8.61 1.37 -9.46
N THR A 543 8.10 2.27 -10.31
CA THR A 543 7.22 3.36 -9.91
C THR A 543 5.85 3.18 -10.54
N ALA A 544 4.82 3.65 -9.86
CA ALA A 544 3.45 3.68 -10.32
C ALA A 544 2.78 4.98 -9.85
N THR A 545 1.70 5.37 -10.52
CA THR A 545 0.96 6.60 -10.21
C THR A 545 -0.43 6.24 -9.70
N LEU A 546 -0.76 6.66 -8.48
CA LEU A 546 -2.12 6.59 -7.96
C LEU A 546 -2.79 7.96 -8.14
N SER A 547 -3.77 8.06 -9.04
CA SER A 547 -4.49 9.30 -9.25
C SER A 547 -5.29 9.72 -8.02
N GLN A 548 -5.54 11.03 -7.87
CA GLN A 548 -6.39 11.52 -6.79
C GLN A 548 -7.83 11.00 -6.90
N SER A 549 -8.34 10.77 -8.11
CA SER A 549 -9.65 10.12 -8.29
C SER A 549 -9.69 8.71 -7.72
N SER A 550 -8.65 7.91 -7.94
CA SER A 550 -8.56 6.56 -7.37
C SER A 550 -8.34 6.60 -5.87
N ALA A 551 -7.48 7.48 -5.35
CA ALA A 551 -7.30 7.64 -3.90
C ALA A 551 -8.62 8.00 -3.20
N ARG A 552 -9.38 8.95 -3.73
CA ARG A 552 -10.71 9.32 -3.20
C ARG A 552 -11.68 8.14 -3.17
N ARG A 553 -11.74 7.36 -4.24
CA ARG A 553 -12.58 6.15 -4.33
C ARG A 553 -12.16 5.11 -3.28
N ILE A 554 -10.88 4.81 -3.17
CA ILE A 554 -10.32 3.79 -2.27
C ILE A 554 -10.58 4.15 -0.81
N PHE A 555 -10.35 5.41 -0.43
CA PHE A 555 -10.45 5.84 0.96
C PHE A 555 -11.81 6.40 1.35
N GLY A 556 -12.73 6.60 0.40
CA GLY A 556 -14.02 7.24 0.65
C GLY A 556 -13.88 8.68 1.17
N LEU A 557 -12.92 9.41 0.59
CA LEU A 557 -12.61 10.81 0.95
C LEU A 557 -12.90 11.73 -0.24
N ASN A 558 -13.33 12.96 0.03
CA ASN A 558 -13.55 13.97 -1.01
C ASN A 558 -12.24 14.52 -1.58
N ASP A 559 -11.16 14.47 -0.79
CA ASP A 559 -9.81 14.88 -1.17
C ASP A 559 -8.81 14.15 -0.25
N VAL A 560 -7.70 13.68 -0.80
CA VAL A 560 -6.68 12.94 -0.05
C VAL A 560 -5.39 13.76 -0.04
N LEU A 561 -4.96 14.20 1.13
CA LEU A 561 -3.74 15.01 1.27
C LEU A 561 -2.48 14.15 1.32
N SER A 562 -2.53 13.02 2.03
CA SER A 562 -1.39 12.11 2.15
C SER A 562 -1.85 10.68 2.37
N ILE A 563 -1.03 9.72 1.96
CA ILE A 563 -1.23 8.29 2.17
C ILE A 563 0.04 7.73 2.81
N LYS A 564 -0.12 6.97 3.90
CA LYS A 564 0.99 6.32 4.61
C LYS A 564 0.79 4.82 4.67
N ILE A 565 1.89 4.08 4.53
CA ILE A 565 1.94 2.65 4.80
C ILE A 565 2.01 2.46 6.32
N ALA A 566 0.95 1.91 6.92
CA ALA A 566 0.88 1.68 8.35
C ALA A 566 1.36 0.28 8.74
N GLN A 567 1.06 -0.74 7.92
CA GLN A 567 1.45 -2.12 8.19
C GLN A 567 1.76 -2.88 6.91
N LYS A 568 2.64 -3.87 7.06
CA LYS A 568 2.97 -4.88 6.06
C LYS A 568 2.71 -6.27 6.63
N TRP A 569 2.42 -7.23 5.77
CA TRP A 569 2.45 -8.65 6.10
C TRP A 569 3.90 -9.11 6.35
N PRO A 570 4.13 -10.24 7.05
CA PRO A 570 5.46 -10.78 7.30
C PRO A 570 6.33 -10.90 6.04
N GLY A 571 5.74 -11.24 4.89
CA GLY A 571 6.42 -11.30 3.58
C GLY A 571 6.81 -9.95 2.98
N GLY A 572 6.58 -8.83 3.67
CA GLY A 572 6.91 -7.48 3.22
C GLY A 572 5.86 -6.84 2.30
N GLN A 573 4.77 -7.54 2.00
CA GLN A 573 3.67 -7.02 1.18
C GLN A 573 2.80 -6.03 1.98
N LEU A 574 2.24 -5.06 1.27
CA LEU A 574 1.35 -4.05 1.83
C LEU A 574 0.11 -4.70 2.46
N ARG A 575 -0.20 -4.28 3.71
CA ARG A 575 -1.39 -4.71 4.45
C ARG A 575 -2.34 -3.56 4.73
N THR A 576 -1.81 -2.47 5.30
CA THR A 576 -2.62 -1.36 5.81
C THR A 576 -2.11 -0.02 5.30
N LEU A 577 -3.02 0.78 4.74
CA LEU A 577 -2.80 2.17 4.36
C LEU A 577 -3.65 3.10 5.22
N VAL A 578 -3.10 4.28 5.53
CA VAL A 578 -3.81 5.38 6.19
C VAL A 578 -3.76 6.60 5.29
N ALA A 579 -4.93 7.05 4.82
CA ALA A 579 -5.09 8.30 4.11
C ALA A 579 -5.53 9.41 5.07
N THR A 580 -5.02 10.62 4.86
CA THR A 580 -5.40 11.82 5.61
C THR A 580 -5.96 12.86 4.65
N ALA A 581 -7.13 13.41 4.93
CA ALA A 581 -7.73 14.51 4.18
C ALA A 581 -7.16 15.88 4.63
N PRO A 582 -7.35 16.96 3.86
CA PRO A 582 -6.93 18.32 4.24
C PRO A 582 -7.42 18.81 5.59
N ASP A 583 -8.56 18.30 6.02
CA ASP A 583 -9.22 18.62 7.28
C ASP A 583 -8.73 17.69 8.43
N GLY A 584 -7.72 16.86 8.19
CA GLY A 584 -7.17 15.92 9.17
C GLY A 584 -8.02 14.68 9.41
N THR A 585 -9.15 14.50 8.72
CA THR A 585 -9.91 13.24 8.76
C THR A 585 -9.05 12.12 8.20
N THR A 586 -8.98 11.00 8.92
CA THR A 586 -8.23 9.82 8.47
C THR A 586 -9.17 8.69 8.04
N ARG A 587 -8.69 7.90 7.08
CA ARG A 587 -9.34 6.68 6.60
C ARG A 587 -8.31 5.57 6.48
N ILE A 588 -8.69 4.39 6.95
CA ILE A 588 -7.81 3.21 6.99
C ILE A 588 -8.36 2.19 6.00
N VAL A 589 -7.50 1.67 5.14
CA VAL A 589 -7.79 0.54 4.27
C VAL A 589 -6.85 -0.58 4.64
N THR A 590 -7.41 -1.74 4.97
CA THR A 590 -6.67 -2.96 5.30
C THR A 590 -7.16 -4.08 4.41
N GLY A 591 -6.24 -4.86 3.86
CA GLY A 591 -6.61 -5.96 2.97
C GLY A 591 -5.54 -7.02 2.80
N LYS A 592 -5.92 -8.09 2.10
CA LYS A 592 -5.00 -9.11 1.61
C LYS A 592 -4.08 -8.51 0.55
N ALA A 593 -2.85 -9.04 0.45
CA ALA A 593 -1.84 -8.45 -0.42
C ALA A 593 -2.29 -8.34 -1.89
N ASP A 594 -2.89 -9.39 -2.45
CA ASP A 594 -3.30 -9.37 -3.86
C ASP A 594 -4.49 -8.45 -4.11
N ALA A 595 -5.43 -8.39 -3.16
CA ALA A 595 -6.55 -7.45 -3.21
C ALA A 595 -6.06 -5.99 -3.14
N MET A 596 -5.12 -5.68 -2.24
CA MET A 596 -4.52 -4.35 -2.13
C MET A 596 -3.77 -3.97 -3.42
N ARG A 597 -3.01 -4.91 -3.99
CA ARG A 597 -2.32 -4.72 -5.28
C ARG A 597 -3.31 -4.39 -6.39
N ALA A 598 -4.40 -5.16 -6.51
CA ALA A 598 -5.41 -4.97 -7.54
C ALA A 598 -6.15 -3.63 -7.37
N GLU A 599 -6.59 -3.31 -6.16
CA GLU A 599 -7.32 -2.08 -5.85
C GLU A 599 -6.47 -0.83 -6.15
N LEU A 600 -5.16 -0.90 -5.89
CA LEU A 600 -4.20 0.17 -6.17
C LEU A 600 -3.67 0.17 -7.62
N GLY A 601 -4.01 -0.84 -8.44
CA GLY A 601 -3.53 -0.97 -9.81
C GLY A 601 -2.01 -1.21 -9.92
N LEU A 602 -1.43 -1.95 -8.98
CA LEU A 602 0.03 -2.14 -8.87
C LEU A 602 0.51 -3.46 -9.49
N LYS A 603 1.79 -3.49 -9.86
CA LYS A 603 2.49 -4.73 -10.29
C LYS A 603 2.57 -5.77 -9.17
N ALA A 604 2.80 -5.33 -7.94
CA ALA A 604 2.90 -6.17 -6.77
C ALA A 604 2.61 -5.38 -5.49
N ALA A 605 2.43 -6.08 -4.37
CA ALA A 605 2.14 -5.47 -3.09
C ALA A 605 3.39 -5.06 -2.27
N TRP A 606 4.62 -5.33 -2.72
CA TRP A 606 5.83 -4.85 -2.03
C TRP A 606 6.07 -3.36 -2.29
N VAL A 607 5.24 -2.53 -1.66
CA VAL A 607 5.33 -1.07 -1.75
C VAL A 607 6.35 -0.56 -0.73
N THR A 608 7.27 0.29 -1.20
CA THR A 608 8.32 0.91 -0.39
C THR A 608 7.89 2.28 0.10
N SER A 609 7.34 3.12 -0.77
CA SER A 609 6.85 4.46 -0.40
C SER A 609 5.63 4.90 -1.22
N ILE A 610 4.88 5.84 -0.66
CA ILE A 610 3.84 6.62 -1.34
C ILE A 610 4.08 8.08 -0.98
N SER A 611 4.27 8.94 -1.97
CA SER A 611 4.60 10.37 -1.79
C SER A 611 3.76 11.28 -2.66
#